data_AF-A0A6L7JK79-F1
#
_entry.id   AF-A0A6L7JK79-F1
#
_cell.length_a   1.000
_cell.length_b   1.000
_cell.length_c   1.000
_cell.angle_alpha   90.00
_cell.angle_beta   90.00
_cell.angle_gamma   90.00
#
_symmetry.space_group_name_H-M   'P 1'
#
loop_
_entity.id
_entity.type
_entity.pdbx_description
1 polymer ?
#
loop_
_entity_poly.entity_id
_entity_poly.type
_entity_poly.pdbx_seq_one_letter_code
_entity_poly.pdbx_strand_id
1 'polypeptide(L)'
;MSETPSSIPFDQQGDEPSPSRHRSFIQLLREINARMVLGVLAGLALIIFIAQNTHDTQVHFLGWDWYLPVFLLLLITIGLTMVCTDIIRWYVGHRRNRS
;
A
#
# COMPACT_ATOMS: atom_id res chain seq x y z
N MET A 1 32.34 -59.93 -47.94
CA MET A 1 31.16 -59.75 -47.08
C MET A 1 31.59 -58.85 -45.93
N SER A 2 31.29 -57.56 -46.03
CA SER A 2 31.66 -56.53 -45.06
C SER A 2 30.46 -56.25 -44.16
N GLU A 3 30.48 -56.81 -42.96
CA GLU A 3 29.50 -56.48 -41.93
C GLU A 3 29.91 -55.16 -41.26
N THR A 4 29.23 -54.08 -41.63
CA THR A 4 29.23 -52.83 -40.86
C THR A 4 28.17 -52.95 -39.76
N PRO A 5 28.52 -52.85 -38.47
CA PRO A 5 27.53 -52.86 -37.41
C PRO A 5 26.70 -51.58 -37.45
N SER A 6 25.41 -51.78 -37.25
CA SER A 6 24.30 -50.84 -37.29
C SER A 6 24.58 -49.48 -36.66
N SER A 7 24.44 -48.42 -37.44
CA SER A 7 24.34 -47.05 -36.95
C SER A 7 23.05 -46.90 -36.16
N ILE A 8 23.14 -46.91 -34.83
CA ILE A 8 22.04 -46.49 -33.95
C ILE A 8 21.74 -45.02 -34.28
N PRO A 9 20.47 -44.65 -34.59
CA PRO A 9 20.09 -43.24 -34.66
C PRO A 9 20.32 -42.64 -33.28
N PHE A 10 21.28 -41.74 -33.15
CA PHE A 10 21.41 -40.88 -31.99
C PHE A 10 20.23 -39.90 -31.99
N ASP A 11 19.06 -40.35 -31.54
CA ASP A 11 18.08 -39.45 -30.92
C ASP A 11 18.62 -39.10 -29.53
N GLN A 12 19.72 -38.34 -29.51
CA GLN A 12 20.03 -37.46 -28.39
C GLN A 12 19.20 -36.19 -28.56
N GLN A 13 17.87 -36.35 -28.48
CA GLN A 13 17.06 -35.27 -27.96
C GLN A 13 17.40 -35.21 -26.47
N GLY A 14 18.52 -34.55 -26.16
CA GLY A 14 18.80 -34.16 -24.79
C GLY A 14 17.57 -33.43 -24.32
N ASP A 15 17.01 -33.88 -23.20
CA ASP A 15 16.05 -33.11 -22.44
C ASP A 15 16.65 -31.72 -22.29
N GLU A 16 16.20 -30.77 -23.12
CA GLU A 16 16.55 -29.37 -22.93
C GLU A 16 16.15 -29.09 -21.48
N PRO A 17 17.07 -28.62 -20.63
CA PRO A 17 16.67 -28.19 -19.31
C PRO A 17 15.77 -26.98 -19.55
N SER A 18 14.46 -27.22 -19.55
CA SER A 18 13.43 -26.18 -19.57
C SER A 18 13.91 -25.14 -18.57
N PRO A 19 14.17 -23.89 -18.97
CA PRO A 19 14.66 -22.89 -18.04
C PRO A 19 13.58 -22.75 -16.98
N SER A 20 13.84 -23.36 -15.82
CA SER A 20 13.01 -23.23 -14.64
C SER A 20 12.84 -21.74 -14.46
N ARG A 21 11.58 -21.29 -14.63
CA ARG A 21 11.18 -19.89 -14.64
C ARG A 21 11.52 -19.28 -13.29
N HIS A 22 12.79 -18.93 -13.11
CA HIS A 22 13.28 -18.15 -12.00
C HIS A 22 12.88 -16.71 -12.31
N ARG A 23 11.59 -16.42 -12.09
CA ARG A 23 11.12 -15.03 -12.07
C ARG A 23 11.93 -14.34 -10.98
N SER A 24 12.88 -13.52 -11.40
CA SER A 24 13.77 -12.85 -10.47
C SER A 24 12.91 -12.00 -9.52
N PHE A 25 13.25 -12.01 -8.23
CA PHE A 25 12.57 -11.21 -7.19
C PHE A 25 12.39 -9.74 -7.62
N ILE A 26 13.31 -9.24 -8.45
CA ILE A 26 13.32 -7.88 -9.00
C ILE A 26 12.14 -7.63 -9.96
N GLN A 27 11.65 -8.65 -10.68
CA GLN A 27 10.46 -8.52 -11.52
C GLN A 27 9.15 -8.44 -10.71
N LEU A 28 9.07 -9.11 -9.57
CA LEU A 28 7.92 -9.01 -8.65
C LEU A 28 7.86 -7.63 -7.97
N LEU A 29 9.01 -7.06 -7.62
CA LEU A 29 9.11 -5.71 -7.07
C LEU A 29 8.67 -4.62 -8.06
N ARG A 30 8.77 -4.87 -9.38
CA ARG A 30 8.36 -3.93 -10.44
C ARG A 30 6.84 -3.79 -10.57
N GLU A 31 6.06 -4.75 -10.08
CA GLU A 31 4.59 -4.67 -10.06
C GLU A 31 4.03 -3.99 -8.81
N ILE A 32 4.90 -3.57 -7.89
CA ILE A 32 4.49 -2.88 -6.67
C ILE A 32 4.09 -1.44 -7.01
N ASN A 33 2.80 -1.17 -6.94
CA ASN A 33 2.27 0.17 -7.11
C ASN A 33 2.70 1.07 -5.94
N ALA A 34 3.34 2.21 -6.24
CA ALA A 34 3.78 3.18 -5.23
C ALA A 34 2.65 3.63 -4.28
N ARG A 35 1.41 3.69 -4.76
CA ARG A 35 0.22 3.97 -3.93
C ARG A 35 -0.03 2.91 -2.86
N MET A 36 0.18 1.64 -3.20
CA MET A 36 0.00 0.53 -2.26
C MET A 36 1.09 0.55 -1.18
N VAL A 37 2.34 0.80 -1.58
CA VAL A 37 3.46 0.98 -0.63
C VAL A 37 3.18 2.15 0.30
N LEU A 38 2.79 3.30 -0.27
CA LEU A 38 2.47 4.49 0.52
C LEU A 38 1.31 4.23 1.48
N GLY A 39 0.27 3.51 1.06
CA GLY A 39 -0.86 3.13 1.92
C GLY A 39 -0.43 2.25 3.08
N VAL A 40 0.42 1.24 2.84
CA VAL A 40 0.97 0.38 3.89
C VAL A 40 1.86 1.18 4.84
N LEU A 41 2.72 2.06 4.32
CA LEU A 41 3.57 2.94 5.14
C LEU A 41 2.74 3.90 5.99
N ALA A 42 1.70 4.51 5.42
CA ALA A 42 0.80 5.40 6.13
C ALA A 42 0.01 4.65 7.21
N GLY A 43 -0.47 3.44 6.92
CA GLY A 43 -1.16 2.58 7.89
C GLY A 43 -0.25 2.18 9.05
N LEU A 44 0.99 1.79 8.76
CA LEU A 44 1.99 1.46 9.78
C LEU A 44 2.34 2.69 10.63
N ALA A 45 2.57 3.84 10.01
CA ALA A 45 2.79 5.10 10.71
C ALA A 45 1.61 5.46 11.60
N LEU A 46 0.37 5.26 11.15
CA LEU A 46 -0.84 5.51 11.94
C LEU A 46 -0.91 4.60 13.18
N ILE A 47 -0.61 3.31 13.03
CA ILE A 47 -0.61 2.37 14.16
C ILE A 47 0.45 2.77 15.19
N ILE A 48 1.68 3.05 14.75
CA ILE A 48 2.76 3.52 15.63
C ILE A 48 2.37 4.81 16.31
N PHE A 49 1.78 5.74 15.55
CA PHE A 49 1.30 7.01 16.07
C PHE A 49 0.26 6.80 17.17
N ILE A 50 -0.74 5.94 16.99
CA ILE A 50 -1.73 5.60 18.02
C ILE A 50 -1.05 5.02 19.26
N ALA A 51 -0.19 4.01 19.07
CA ALA A 51 0.49 3.32 20.14
C ALA A 51 1.41 4.23 20.97
N GLN A 52 2.10 5.18 20.32
CA GLN A 52 2.99 6.13 21.00
C GLN A 52 2.23 7.31 21.64
N ASN A 53 1.14 7.74 21.02
CA ASN A 53 0.36 8.92 21.45
C ASN A 53 -0.86 8.53 22.29
N THR A 54 -0.79 7.40 23.01
CA THR A 54 -1.78 6.97 24.02
C THR A 54 -1.64 7.76 25.33
N HIS A 55 -0.68 8.67 25.44
CA HIS A 55 -0.54 9.55 26.59
C HIS A 55 -1.79 10.43 26.72
N ASP A 56 -2.45 10.33 27.88
CA ASP A 56 -3.62 11.15 28.20
C ASP A 56 -3.20 12.61 28.29
N THR A 57 -3.85 13.45 27.49
CA THR A 57 -3.66 14.90 27.54
C THR A 57 -4.92 15.54 28.10
N GLN A 58 -4.73 16.49 29.01
CA GLN A 58 -5.81 17.29 29.54
C GLN A 58 -6.23 18.32 28.50
N VAL A 59 -7.46 18.23 28.04
CA VAL A 59 -8.07 19.15 27.09
C VAL A 59 -9.09 19.99 27.83
N HIS A 60 -8.84 21.29 27.87
CA HIS A 60 -9.77 22.27 28.41
C HIS A 60 -10.68 22.74 27.27
N PHE A 61 -11.90 22.21 27.19
CA PHE A 61 -12.85 22.58 26.15
C PHE A 61 -14.16 23.07 26.74
N LEU A 62 -14.55 24.32 26.42
CA LEU A 62 -15.79 24.95 26.87
C LEU A 62 -15.98 24.96 28.41
N GLY A 63 -14.88 25.01 29.17
CA GLY A 63 -14.90 25.00 30.64
C GLY A 63 -14.99 23.61 31.26
N TRP A 64 -14.92 22.54 30.46
CA TRP A 64 -14.83 21.15 30.92
C TRP A 64 -13.44 20.58 30.64
N ASP A 65 -12.92 19.84 31.63
CA ASP A 65 -11.63 19.15 31.54
C ASP A 65 -11.83 17.69 31.13
N TRP A 66 -11.39 17.35 29.92
CA TRP A 66 -11.43 15.99 29.42
C TRP A 66 -10.02 15.42 29.34
N TYR A 67 -9.84 14.16 29.73
CA TYR A 67 -8.60 13.42 29.50
C TYR A 67 -8.82 12.54 28.28
N LEU A 68 -8.19 12.92 27.17
CA LEU A 68 -8.26 12.18 25.92
C LEU A 68 -6.84 11.89 25.44
N PRO A 69 -6.59 10.69 24.90
CA PRO A 69 -5.33 10.40 24.23
C PRO A 69 -5.10 11.35 23.06
N VAL A 70 -3.86 11.81 22.89
CA VAL A 70 -3.47 12.73 21.81
C VAL A 70 -3.85 12.19 20.42
N PHE A 71 -3.74 10.88 20.21
CA PHE A 71 -4.08 10.29 18.92
C PHE A 71 -5.54 10.54 18.53
N LEU A 72 -6.45 10.53 19.49
CA LEU A 72 -7.88 10.66 19.25
C LEU A 72 -8.22 12.10 18.83
N LEU A 73 -7.59 13.09 19.47
CA LEU A 73 -7.71 14.51 19.09
C LEU A 73 -7.23 14.75 17.66
N LEU A 74 -6.09 14.17 17.29
CA LEU A 74 -5.55 14.32 15.94
C LEU A 74 -6.44 13.62 14.89
N LEU A 75 -6.98 12.44 15.20
CA LEU A 75 -7.92 11.76 14.31
C LEU A 75 -9.20 12.57 14.09
N ILE A 76 -9.79 13.12 15.15
CA ILE A 76 -10.97 14.00 15.07
C ILE A 76 -10.65 15.24 14.25
N THR A 77 -9.50 15.87 14.47
CA THR A 77 -9.10 17.10 13.75
C THR A 77 -8.94 16.84 12.25
N ILE A 78 -8.29 15.74 11.87
CA ILE A 78 -8.11 15.34 10.48
C ILE A 78 -9.48 15.05 9.84
N GLY A 79 -10.32 14.27 10.53
CA GLY A 79 -11.67 13.94 10.06
C GLY A 79 -12.53 15.19 9.86
N LEU A 80 -12.52 16.12 10.82
CA LEU A 80 -13.24 17.38 10.74
C LEU A 80 -12.72 18.23 9.57
N THR A 81 -11.41 18.30 9.37
CA THR A 81 -10.80 19.04 8.25
C THR A 81 -11.20 18.47 6.90
N MET A 82 -11.23 17.13 6.76
CA MET A 82 -11.73 16.47 5.54
C MET A 82 -13.18 16.84 5.27
N VAL A 83 -14.06 16.72 6.26
CA VAL A 83 -15.49 17.04 6.13
C VAL A 83 -15.68 18.52 5.77
N CYS A 84 -14.98 19.43 6.46
CA CYS A 84 -15.00 20.86 6.14
C CYS A 84 -14.54 21.13 4.70
N THR A 85 -13.48 20.47 4.25
CA THR A 85 -12.96 20.61 2.88
C THR A 85 -13.99 20.15 1.84
N ASP A 86 -14.67 19.03 2.08
CA ASP A 86 -15.71 18.52 1.19
C ASP A 86 -16.94 19.44 1.14
N ILE A 87 -17.36 19.99 2.29
CA ILE A 87 -18.45 20.97 2.35
C ILE A 87 -18.08 22.24 1.58
N ILE A 88 -16.87 22.76 1.77
CA ILE A 88 -16.37 23.95 1.06
C ILE A 88 -16.33 23.67 -0.44
N ARG A 89 -15.78 22.52 -0.86
CA ARG A 89 -15.71 22.12 -2.26
C ARG A 89 -17.09 22.00 -2.88
N TRP A 90 -18.05 21.40 -2.17
CA TRP A 90 -19.44 21.32 -2.59
C TRP A 90 -20.06 22.72 -2.72
N TYR A 91 -19.93 23.57 -1.71
CA TYR A 91 -20.51 24.91 -1.71
C TYR A 91 -19.96 25.80 -2.83
N VAL A 92 -18.64 25.79 -3.03
CA VAL A 92 -17.96 26.55 -4.09
C VAL A 92 -18.26 25.98 -5.47
N GLY A 93 -18.20 24.64 -5.63
CA GLY A 93 -18.51 23.96 -6.89
C GLY A 93 -19.96 24.15 -7.32
N HIS A 94 -20.89 24.11 -6.36
CA HIS A 94 -22.31 24.35 -6.58
C HIS A 94 -22.58 25.77 -7.07
N ARG A 95 -21.87 26.78 -6.55
CA ARG A 95 -21.99 28.17 -7.03
C ARG A 95 -21.49 28.33 -8.47
N ARG A 96 -20.47 27.58 -8.88
CA ARG A 96 -19.89 27.68 -10.24
C ARG A 96 -20.78 27.07 -11.32
N ASN A 97 -21.64 26.11 -10.98
CA ASN A 97 -22.57 25.48 -11.93
C ASN A 97 -23.88 26.27 -12.15
N ARG A 98 -24.06 27.43 -11.50
CA ARG A 98 -25.26 28.28 -11.62
C ARG A 98 -25.01 29.60 -12.37
N SER A 99 -23.84 29.81 -12.96
CA SER A 99 -23.54 30.93 -13.87
C SER A 99 -23.13 30.38 -15.23
#